data_AF-A0A5D5AS62-F1
#
_entry.id   AF-A0A5D5AS62-F1
#
_cell.length_a   1.000
_cell.length_b   1.000
_cell.length_c   1.000
_cell.angle_alpha   90.00
_cell.angle_beta   90.00
_cell.angle_gamma   90.00
#
_symmetry.space_group_name_H-M   'P 1'
#
loop_
_entity.id
_entity.type
_entity.pdbx_description
1 polymer ?
#
loop_
_entity_poly.entity_id
_entity_poly.type
_entity_poly.pdbx_seq_one_letter_code
_entity_poly.pdbx_strand_id
1 'polypeptide(L)'
;MDAILLAVIVGVPIAWHLGLTAFAYYDAGRVGLEPPWKWAAITFCIPLFGFFVYIFERSELSYEPETDPYRGHNFNIHPSRADDAPLRSRGDDRDPSGETPHGEGRSDADR
;
A
#
# COMPACT_ATOMS: atom_id res chain seq x y z
N MET A 1 -9.36 4.62 -22.93
CA MET A 1 -9.39 5.99 -22.36
C MET A 1 -9.49 6.95 -23.52
N ASP A 2 -10.38 7.94 -23.47
CA ASP A 2 -10.51 8.92 -24.56
C ASP A 2 -9.21 9.74 -24.70
N ALA A 3 -8.76 9.95 -25.95
CA ALA A 3 -7.46 10.57 -26.23
C ALA A 3 -7.44 12.05 -25.82
N ILE A 4 -8.58 12.74 -25.99
CA ILE A 4 -8.74 14.13 -25.56
C ILE A 4 -8.67 14.20 -24.03
N LEU A 5 -9.40 13.31 -23.34
CA LEU A 5 -9.34 13.23 -21.89
C LEU A 5 -7.92 12.97 -21.38
N LEU A 6 -7.17 12.04 -21.99
CA LEU A 6 -5.78 11.78 -21.63
C LEU A 6 -4.89 13.02 -21.84
N ALA A 7 -5.06 13.70 -22.97
CA ALA A 7 -4.31 14.91 -23.28
C ALA A 7 -4.58 16.04 -22.26
N VAL A 8 -5.81 16.18 -21.78
CA VAL A 8 -6.16 17.15 -20.73
C VAL A 8 -5.54 16.74 -19.39
N ILE A 9 -5.70 15.48 -18.98
CA ILE A 9 -5.20 14.96 -17.71
C ILE A 9 -3.67 15.09 -17.60
N VAL A 10 -2.95 14.91 -18.70
CA VAL A 10 -1.48 14.98 -18.71
C VAL A 10 -0.99 16.38 -19.06
N GLY A 11 -1.58 17.01 -20.08
CA GLY A 11 -1.12 18.28 -20.63
C GLY A 11 -1.35 19.47 -19.72
N VAL A 12 -2.51 19.56 -19.06
CA VAL A 12 -2.80 20.69 -18.17
C VAL A 12 -1.84 20.73 -16.98
N PRO A 13 -1.58 19.62 -16.25
CA PRO A 13 -0.58 19.61 -15.19
C PRO A 13 0.83 19.95 -15.68
N ILE A 14 1.25 19.45 -16.85
CA ILE A 14 2.57 19.78 -17.41
C ILE A 14 2.65 21.29 -17.70
N ALA A 15 1.66 21.85 -18.39
CA ALA A 15 1.64 23.27 -18.71
C ALA A 15 1.65 24.14 -17.45
N TRP A 16 0.86 23.77 -16.43
CA TRP A 16 0.82 24.46 -15.15
C TRP A 16 2.18 24.41 -14.43
N HIS A 17 2.80 23.23 -14.37
CA HIS A 17 4.11 23.03 -13.74
C HIS A 17 5.22 23.83 -14.41
N LEU A 18 5.25 23.84 -15.75
CA LEU A 18 6.20 24.64 -16.52
C LEU A 18 5.95 26.14 -16.32
N GLY A 19 4.68 26.57 -16.27
CA GLY A 19 4.30 27.95 -15.99
C GLY A 19 4.80 28.42 -14.61
N LEU A 20 4.60 27.61 -13.57
CA LEU A 20 5.11 27.89 -12.22
C LEU A 20 6.64 27.91 -12.16
N THR A 21 7.30 27.00 -12.88
CA THR A 21 8.77 26.95 -12.96
C THR A 21 9.32 28.23 -13.60
N ALA A 22 8.73 28.67 -14.72
CA ALA A 22 9.11 29.91 -15.39
C ALA A 22 8.82 31.14 -14.51
N PHE A 23 7.69 31.14 -13.81
CA PHE A 23 7.36 32.18 -12.84
C PHE A 23 8.39 32.25 -11.71
N ALA A 24 8.77 31.11 -11.11
CA ALA A 24 9.79 31.06 -10.06
C ALA A 24 11.15 31.59 -10.53
N TYR A 25 11.55 31.28 -11.77
CA TYR A 25 12.77 31.84 -12.36
C TYR A 25 12.71 33.36 -12.47
N TYR A 26 11.59 33.89 -13.00
CA TYR A 26 11.38 35.32 -13.17
C TYR A 26 11.31 36.07 -11.83
N ASP A 27 10.53 35.54 -10.89
CA ASP A 27 10.33 36.15 -9.58
C ASP A 27 11.60 36.12 -8.74
N ALA A 28 12.36 35.01 -8.77
CA ALA A 28 13.62 34.89 -8.04
C ALA A 28 14.62 36.00 -8.39
N GLY A 29 14.68 36.40 -9.66
CA GLY A 29 15.52 37.53 -10.10
C GLY A 29 15.04 38.89 -9.58
N ARG A 30 13.74 39.05 -9.32
CA ARG A 30 13.14 40.31 -8.83
C ARG A 30 13.22 40.45 -7.31
N VAL A 31 13.12 39.33 -6.59
CA VAL A 31 13.12 39.31 -5.11
C VAL A 31 14.50 39.09 -4.49
N GLY A 32 15.58 39.04 -5.30
CA GLY A 32 16.95 38.89 -4.83
C GLY A 32 17.36 37.45 -4.46
N LEU A 33 16.62 36.45 -4.96
CA LEU A 33 16.90 35.04 -4.76
C LEU A 33 17.92 34.52 -5.78
N GLU A 34 19.18 34.92 -5.61
CA GLU A 34 20.24 34.54 -6.55
C GLU A 34 20.90 33.17 -6.24
N PRO A 35 21.35 32.43 -7.27
CA PRO A 35 21.04 32.68 -8.68
C PRO A 35 19.64 32.14 -9.06
N PRO A 36 18.87 32.79 -9.95
CA PRO A 36 17.49 32.40 -10.27
C PRO A 36 17.33 30.97 -10.81
N TRP A 37 18.34 30.46 -11.52
CA TRP A 37 18.33 29.10 -12.08
C TRP A 37 18.27 28.01 -11.01
N LYS A 38 18.83 28.27 -9.81
CA LYS A 38 18.78 27.34 -8.67
C LYS A 38 17.33 27.08 -8.27
N TRP A 39 16.55 28.14 -8.15
CA TRP A 39 15.14 28.05 -7.72
C TRP A 39 14.27 27.43 -8.80
N ALA A 40 14.49 27.80 -10.06
CA ALA A 40 13.84 27.15 -11.20
C ALA A 40 14.10 25.63 -11.21
N ALA A 41 15.36 25.21 -11.00
CA ALA A 41 15.72 23.79 -10.95
C ALA A 41 15.05 23.07 -9.77
N ILE A 42 15.03 23.67 -8.58
CA ILE A 42 14.35 23.11 -7.41
C ILE A 42 12.85 22.94 -7.72
N THR A 43 12.17 23.99 -8.18
CA THR A 43 10.74 23.93 -8.52
C THR A 43 10.45 22.89 -9.58
N PHE A 44 11.26 22.83 -10.65
CA PHE A 44 11.09 21.87 -11.73
C PHE A 44 11.22 20.41 -11.27
N CYS A 45 12.19 20.12 -10.39
CA CYS A 45 12.53 18.77 -9.97
C CYS A 45 11.67 18.22 -8.82
N ILE A 46 10.91 19.05 -8.10
CA ILE A 46 10.06 18.60 -6.98
C ILE A 46 9.13 17.42 -7.33
N PRO A 47 8.44 17.39 -8.47
CA PRO A 47 7.55 16.26 -8.81
C PRO A 47 8.27 14.91 -8.93
N LEU A 48 9.60 14.90 -9.15
CA LEU A 48 10.37 13.67 -9.22
C LEU A 48 10.32 12.89 -7.91
N PHE A 49 10.21 13.56 -6.77
CA PHE A 49 10.09 12.86 -5.48
C PHE A 49 8.82 12.01 -5.42
N GLY A 50 7.67 12.53 -5.86
CA GLY A 50 6.44 11.76 -5.94
C GLY A 50 6.54 10.58 -6.92
N PHE A 51 7.24 10.78 -8.04
CA PHE A 51 7.54 9.70 -8.98
C PHE A 51 8.42 8.60 -8.38
N PHE A 52 9.48 8.96 -7.65
CA PHE A 52 10.32 7.99 -6.97
C PHE A 52 9.55 7.24 -5.87
N VAL A 53 8.75 7.93 -5.06
CA VAL A 53 7.87 7.28 -4.07
C VAL A 53 6.99 6.25 -4.75
N TYR A 54 6.34 6.58 -5.87
CA TYR A 54 5.54 5.62 -6.63
C TYR A 54 6.35 4.39 -7.08
N ILE A 55 7.59 4.56 -7.56
CA ILE A 55 8.45 3.44 -7.96
C ILE A 55 8.81 2.57 -6.74
N PHE A 56 9.21 3.18 -5.64
CA PHE A 56 9.59 2.45 -4.43
C PHE A 56 8.41 1.67 -3.86
N GLU A 57 7.26 2.32 -3.68
CA GLU A 57 6.02 1.68 -3.26
C GLU A 57 5.61 0.55 -4.22
N ARG A 58 5.73 0.76 -5.53
CA ARG A 58 5.46 -0.29 -6.53
C ARG A 58 6.38 -1.51 -6.34
N SER A 59 7.63 -1.31 -5.96
CA SER A 59 8.56 -2.42 -5.71
C SER A 59 8.21 -3.24 -4.47
N GLU A 60 7.50 -2.67 -3.51
CA GLU A 60 7.03 -3.37 -2.31
C GLU A 60 5.78 -4.24 -2.56
N LEU A 61 5.09 -4.07 -3.69
CA LEU A 61 3.90 -4.85 -4.02
C LEU A 61 4.18 -6.29 -4.46
N SER A 62 5.44 -6.70 -4.67
CA SER A 62 5.76 -8.07 -5.04
C SER A 62 5.79 -8.98 -3.80
N TYR A 63 4.61 -9.28 -3.27
CA TYR A 63 4.44 -10.36 -2.31
C TYR A 63 4.56 -11.70 -3.05
N GLU A 64 5.59 -12.48 -2.74
CA GLU A 64 5.73 -13.85 -3.21
C GLU A 64 5.20 -14.81 -2.15
N PRO A 65 3.98 -15.32 -2.31
CA PRO A 65 3.38 -16.16 -1.28
C PRO A 65 4.13 -17.51 -1.18
N GLU A 66 4.74 -17.99 -2.26
CA GLU A 66 5.47 -19.28 -2.25
C GLU A 66 6.78 -19.23 -1.46
N THR A 67 7.31 -18.03 -1.21
CA THR A 67 8.57 -17.82 -0.48
C THR A 67 8.36 -17.21 0.90
N ASP A 68 7.11 -16.86 1.26
CA ASP A 68 6.76 -16.31 2.57
C ASP A 68 6.66 -17.41 3.64
N PRO A 69 7.58 -17.46 4.63
CA PRO A 69 7.56 -18.44 5.71
C PRO A 69 6.37 -18.26 6.67
N TYR A 70 5.64 -17.16 6.57
CA TYR A 70 4.45 -16.87 7.37
C TYR A 70 3.13 -17.05 6.61
N ARG A 71 3.17 -17.50 5.35
CA ARG A 71 1.96 -17.73 4.56
C ARG A 71 1.05 -18.77 5.23
N GLY A 72 -0.16 -18.35 5.59
CA GLY A 72 -1.17 -19.21 6.22
C GLY A 72 -0.97 -19.45 7.72
N HIS A 73 0.04 -18.85 8.34
CA HIS A 73 0.23 -18.89 9.79
C HIS A 73 -0.29 -17.59 10.44
N ASN A 74 -1.24 -17.75 11.36
CA ASN A 74 -1.78 -16.65 12.16
C ASN A 74 -0.80 -16.26 13.29
N PHE A 75 0.38 -15.76 12.94
CA PHE A 75 1.41 -15.22 13.85
C PHE A 75 1.96 -16.21 14.89
N ASN A 76 3.24 -16.05 15.28
CA ASN A 76 3.79 -16.78 16.43
C ASN A 76 3.35 -16.09 17.72
N ILE A 77 2.22 -16.52 18.28
CA ILE A 77 1.75 -16.00 19.56
C ILE A 77 2.59 -16.63 20.67
N HIS A 78 3.18 -15.79 21.52
CA HIS A 78 3.92 -16.27 22.68
C HIS A 78 2.99 -17.12 23.58
N PRO A 79 3.44 -18.25 24.15
CA PRO A 79 2.57 -19.16 24.90
C PRO A 79 1.76 -18.48 26.01
N SER A 80 2.32 -17.44 26.64
CA SER A 80 1.65 -16.66 27.69
C SER A 80 0.55 -15.72 27.20
N ARG A 81 0.35 -15.59 25.88
CA ARG A 81 -0.64 -14.72 25.23
C ARG A 81 -1.45 -15.44 24.16
N ALA A 82 -1.35 -16.77 24.08
CA ALA A 82 -2.09 -17.58 23.10
C ALA A 82 -3.61 -17.34 23.16
N ASP A 83 -4.12 -17.01 24.35
CA ASP A 83 -5.53 -16.74 24.61
C ASP A 83 -5.97 -15.30 24.24
N ASP A 84 -5.02 -14.39 23.95
CA ASP A 84 -5.29 -12.96 23.69
C ASP A 84 -5.60 -12.65 22.21
N ALA A 85 -5.64 -13.65 21.33
CA ALA A 85 -5.82 -13.44 19.88
C ALA A 85 -7.22 -13.87 19.37
N PRO A 86 -8.27 -13.02 19.47
CA PRO A 86 -9.55 -13.27 18.84
C PRO A 86 -9.64 -12.57 17.47
N LEU A 87 -8.55 -12.51 16.70
CA LEU A 87 -8.58 -11.90 15.38
C LEU A 87 -8.66 -13.00 14.33
N ARG A 88 -9.88 -13.26 13.85
CA ARG A 88 -10.08 -14.04 12.62
C ARG A 88 -9.25 -13.38 11.52
N SER A 89 -8.33 -14.14 10.94
CA SER A 89 -7.70 -13.75 9.67
C SER A 89 -8.81 -13.48 8.67
N ARG A 90 -8.78 -12.30 8.05
CA ARG A 90 -9.75 -11.86 7.03
C ARG A 90 -9.57 -12.74 5.78
N GLY A 91 -10.19 -13.92 5.80
CA GLY A 91 -10.12 -14.93 4.73
C GLY A 91 -10.29 -16.40 5.16
N ASP A 92 -10.53 -16.71 6.44
CA ASP A 92 -10.75 -18.10 6.89
C ASP A 92 -12.24 -18.50 6.79
N ASP A 93 -12.60 -19.18 5.70
CA ASP A 93 -13.96 -19.68 5.39
C ASP A 93 -14.27 -21.06 6.02
N ARG A 94 -13.62 -21.44 7.12
CA ARG A 94 -13.92 -22.72 7.79
C ARG A 94 -15.18 -22.61 8.65
N ASP A 95 -16.21 -23.34 8.23
CA ASP A 95 -17.51 -23.52 8.89
C ASP A 95 -17.31 -24.19 10.28
N PRO A 96 -17.89 -23.67 11.38
CA PRO A 96 -17.54 -24.14 12.73
C PRO A 96 -18.37 -25.34 13.20
N SER A 97 -19.15 -26.00 12.35
CA SER A 97 -19.99 -27.14 12.76
C SER A 97 -19.27 -28.48 12.59
N GLY A 98 -18.37 -28.76 13.53
CA GLY A 98 -17.71 -30.07 13.67
C GLY A 98 -17.75 -30.55 15.12
N GLU A 99 -18.90 -30.44 15.78
CA GLU A 99 -19.09 -30.91 17.15
C GLU A 99 -19.11 -32.44 17.16
N THR A 100 -18.03 -33.04 17.65
CA THR A 100 -18.03 -34.45 18.08
C THR A 100 -17.60 -34.49 19.54
N PRO A 101 -18.42 -35.05 20.43
CA PRO A 101 -17.91 -35.69 21.62
C PRO A 101 -18.22 -37.19 21.54
N HIS A 102 -17.17 -37.99 21.42
CA HIS A 102 -17.20 -39.41 21.71
C HIS A 102 -17.20 -39.60 23.24
N GLY A 103 -18.19 -40.31 23.77
CA GLY A 103 -18.32 -40.67 25.19
C GLY A 103 -19.01 -42.02 25.37
N GLU A 104 -18.19 -43.06 25.34
CA GLU A 104 -18.25 -44.43 25.90
C GLU A 104 -19.47 -44.89 26.75
N GLY A 105 -20.05 -46.03 26.35
CA GLY A 105 -20.32 -47.17 27.26
C GLY A 105 -21.70 -47.33 27.93
N ARG A 106 -22.59 -48.15 27.34
CA ARG A 106 -23.18 -49.34 28.00
C ARG A 106 -24.10 -50.13 27.07
N SER A 107 -23.75 -51.40 26.88
CA SER A 107 -24.61 -52.46 26.39
C SER A 107 -25.69 -52.79 27.40
N ASP A 108 -26.96 -52.80 26.99
CA ASP A 108 -27.97 -53.71 27.52
C ASP A 108 -28.98 -54.00 26.40
N ALA A 109 -29.08 -55.29 26.07
CA ALA A 109 -30.04 -55.85 25.15
C ALA A 109 -31.27 -56.28 25.95
N ASP A 110 -32.44 -55.75 25.61
CA ASP A 110 -33.73 -56.27 26.08
C ASP A 110 -34.68 -56.35 24.88
N ARG A 111 -34.84 -57.56 24.36
CA ARG A 111 -35.98 -58.05 23.56
C ARG A 111 -35.89 -59.55 23.33
#